data_AF-A0A427U674-F1
#
_entry.id   AF-A0A427U674-F1
#
_cell.length_a   1.000
_cell.length_b   1.000
_cell.length_c   1.000
_cell.angle_alpha   90.00
_cell.angle_beta   90.00
_cell.angle_gamma   90.00
#
_symmetry.space_group_name_H-M   'P 1'
#
loop_
_entity.id
_entity.type
_entity.pdbx_description
1 polymer ?
#
loop_
_entity_poly.entity_id
_entity_poly.type
_entity_poly.pdbx_seq_one_letter_code
_entity_poly.pdbx_strand_id
1 'polypeptide(L)' 'RFFGSLKHDWLLKVPQPTRENMKNDVSAYMRYYNLDRLHTSNGDMSPIDYEKSFRKVS' A
#
# COMPACT_ATOMS: atom_id res chain seq x y z
N ARG A 1 -3.28 -9.99 -0.87
CA ARG A 1 -3.36 -8.88 -1.86
C ARG A 1 -2.11 -7.99 -1.88
N PHE A 2 -1.53 -7.66 -0.72
CA PHE A 2 -0.37 -6.75 -0.61
C PHE A 2 0.82 -7.10 -1.53
N PHE A 3 1.49 -8.24 -1.34
CA PHE A 3 2.71 -8.58 -2.10
C PHE A 3 2.48 -8.72 -3.61
N GLY A 4 1.31 -9.24 -4.01
CA GLY A 4 0.95 -9.37 -5.41
C GLY A 4 0.87 -8.01 -6.10
N SER A 5 0.21 -7.04 -5.45
CA SER A 5 0.09 -5.68 -5.98
C SER A 5 1.38 -4.87 -5.87
N LEU A 6 2.20 -5.07 -4.83
CA LEU A 6 3.54 -4.47 -4.75
C LEU A 6 4.39 -4.86 -5.96
N LYS A 7 4.39 -6.15 -6.32
CA LYS A 7 5.15 -6.65 -7.45
C LYS A 7 4.62 -6.10 -8.77
N HIS A 8 3.33 -6.30 -9.07
CA HIS A 8 2.80 -6.07 -10.42
C HIS A 8 2.36 -4.62 -10.68
N ASP A 9 1.86 -3.93 -9.66
CA ASP A 9 1.30 -2.59 -9.84
C ASP A 9 2.36 -1.48 -9.63
N TRP A 10 3.48 -1.80 -8.98
CA TRP A 10 4.49 -0.83 -8.56
C TRP A 10 5.89 -1.18 -9.06
N LEU A 11 6.51 -2.23 -8.50
CA LEU A 11 7.93 -2.52 -8.73
C LEU A 11 8.24 -2.90 -10.19
N LEU A 12 7.34 -3.61 -10.87
CA LEU A 12 7.56 -3.99 -12.28
C LEU A 12 7.45 -2.84 -13.27
N LYS A 13 6.96 -1.66 -12.87
CA LYS A 13 6.76 -0.51 -13.78
C LYS A 13 8.00 0.36 -13.93
N VAL A 14 9.00 0.22 -13.06
CA VAL A 14 10.15 1.12 -13.00
C VAL A 14 11.43 0.29 -12.83
N PRO A 15 12.48 0.53 -13.64
CA PRO A 15 13.78 -0.11 -13.43
C PRO A 15 14.35 0.18 -12.03
N GLN A 16 14.85 -0.85 -11.35
CA GLN A 16 15.43 -0.77 -10.01
C GLN A 16 16.94 -1.08 -10.08
N PRO A 17 17.79 -0.11 -10.46
CA PRO A 17 19.20 -0.35 -10.76
C PRO A 17 20.02 -0.67 -9.51
N THR A 18 19.56 -0.29 -8.33
CA THR A 18 20.26 -0.52 -7.06
C THR A 18 19.31 -1.09 -6.01
N ARG A 19 19.90 -1.79 -5.02
CA ARG A 19 19.17 -2.27 -3.84
C ARG A 19 18.61 -1.11 -3.01
N GLU A 20 19.26 0.04 -3.01
CA GLU A 20 18.80 1.23 -2.30
C GLU A 20 17.53 1.80 -2.92
N ASN A 21 17.48 1.92 -4.26
CA ASN A 21 16.28 2.34 -4.99
C ASN A 21 15.10 1.40 -4.69
N MET A 22 15.34 0.09 -4.73
CA MET A 22 14.33 -0.92 -4.39
C MET A 22 13.78 -0.73 -2.98
N LYS A 23 14.65 -0.44 -1.99
CA LYS A 23 14.20 -0.19 -0.61
C LYS A 23 13.35 1.07 -0.50
N ASN A 24 13.76 2.14 -1.17
CA ASN A 24 13.03 3.41 -1.17
C ASN A 24 11.65 3.24 -1.82
N ASP A 25 11.56 2.54 -2.94
CA ASP A 25 10.31 2.28 -3.64
C ASP A 25 9.36 1.38 -2.85
N VAL A 26 9.89 0.34 -2.19
CA VAL A 26 9.07 -0.51 -1.29
C VAL A 26 8.53 0.32 -0.12
N SER A 27 9.36 1.19 0.47
CA SER A 27 8.94 2.08 1.57
C SER A 27 7.83 3.05 1.13
N ALA A 28 8.01 3.68 -0.04
CA ALA A 28 7.00 4.56 -0.64
C ALA A 28 5.68 3.81 -0.90
N TYR A 29 5.77 2.60 -1.45
CA TYR A 29 4.59 1.78 -1.68
C TYR A 29 3.89 1.37 -0.38
N MET A 30 4.63 0.98 0.66
CA MET A 30 4.04 0.62 1.96
C MET A 30 3.25 1.79 2.55
N ARG A 31 3.81 3.01 2.45
CA ARG A 31 3.12 4.23 2.90
C ARG A 31 1.84 4.45 2.10
N TYR A 32 1.92 4.47 0.77
CA TYR A 32 0.76 4.62 -0.12
C TYR A 32 -0.30 3.55 0.13
N TYR A 33 0.10 2.28 0.20
CA TYR A 33 -0.83 1.16 0.40
C TYR A 33 -1.62 1.32 1.69
N ASN A 34 -0.94 1.68 2.79
CA ASN A 34 -1.58 1.72 4.10
C ASN A 34 -2.38 3.01 4.35
N LEU A 35 -1.93 4.14 3.81
CA LEU A 35 -2.53 5.45 4.09
C LEU A 35 -3.54 5.90 3.04
N ASP A 36 -3.30 5.59 1.77
CA ASP A 36 -3.99 6.27 0.66
C ASP A 36 -4.73 5.30 -0.27
N ARG A 37 -4.27 4.05 -0.40
CA ARG A 37 -4.85 3.10 -1.35
C ARG A 37 -6.25 2.67 -0.92
N LEU A 38 -7.25 2.98 -1.74
CA LEU A 38 -8.61 2.55 -1.51
C LEU A 38 -8.79 1.06 -1.85
N HIS A 39 -9.52 0.34 -1.01
CA HIS A 39 -9.87 -1.05 -1.22
C HIS A 39 -11.38 -1.22 -1.27
N THR A 40 -11.89 -1.76 -2.38
CA THR A 40 -13.33 -2.07 -2.53
C THR A 40 -13.85 -3.02 -1.45
N SER A 41 -13.01 -3.95 -0.98
CA SER A 41 -13.33 -4.83 0.16
C SER A 41 -13.49 -4.10 1.49
N ASN A 42 -12.95 -2.89 1.59
CA ASN A 42 -12.99 -2.05 2.79
C ASN A 42 -14.01 -0.92 2.64
N GLY A 43 -14.94 -1.01 1.68
CA GLY A 43 -15.89 0.08 1.40
C GLY A 43 -15.21 1.34 0.87
N ASP A 44 -14.22 1.16 -0.02
CA ASP A 44 -13.43 2.24 -0.61
C ASP A 44 -12.67 3.11 0.41
N MET A 45 -12.33 2.53 1.56
CA MET A 45 -11.43 3.14 2.54
C MET A 45 -9.99 2.66 2.36
N SER A 46 -9.04 3.47 2.82
CA SER A 46 -7.67 3.05 3.05
C SER A 46 -7.60 1.98 4.15
N PRO A 47 -6.55 1.14 4.20
CA PRO A 47 -6.39 0.18 5.30
C PRO A 47 -6.42 0.85 6.67
N ILE A 48 -5.74 1.98 6.84
CA ILE A 48 -5.72 2.69 8.12
C ILE A 48 -7.09 3.24 8.52
N ASP A 49 -7.87 3.75 7.57
CA ASP A 49 -9.19 4.31 7.89
C ASP A 49 -10.22 3.22 8.16
N TYR A 50 -10.13 2.09 7.45
CA TYR A 50 -10.88 0.88 7.77
C TYR A 50 -10.56 0.40 9.19
N GLU A 51 -9.28 0.33 9.59
CA GLU A 51 -8.93 -0.05 10.97
C GLU A 51 -9.48 0.95 12.01
N LYS A 52 -9.43 2.26 11.72
CA LYS A 52 -9.98 3.30 12.59
C LYS A 52 -11.50 3.23 12.73
N SER A 53 -12.24 2.78 11.71
CA SER A 53 -13.70 2.70 11.80
C SER A 53 -14.18 1.74 12.88
N PHE A 54 -13.43 0.66 13.15
CA PHE A 54 -13.72 -0.27 14.25
C PHE A 54 -13.43 0.29 15.64
N ARG A 55 -12.62 1.36 15.74
CA ARG A 55 -12.31 1.99 17.03
C ARG A 55 -13.33 3.06 17.45
N LYS A 56 -14.13 3.56 16.52
CA LYS A 56 -15.14 4.61 16.78
C LYS A 56 -16.49 4.08 17.26
N VAL A 57 -16.65 2.77 17.39
CA VAL A 57 -17.81 2.15 18.03
C VAL A 57 -17.51 1.97 19.53
N SER A 58 -17.78 3.02 20.31
CA SER A 58 -17.93 3.01 21.76
C SER A 58 -19.11 3.89 22.14
#